data_AF-A0A7K2WTS6-F1
#
_entry.id   AF-A0A7K2WTS6-F1
#
_cell.length_a   1.000
_cell.length_b   1.000
_cell.length_c   1.000
_cell.angle_alpha   90.00
_cell.angle_beta   90.00
_cell.angle_gamma   90.00
#
_symmetry.space_group_name_H-M   'P 1'
#
loop_
_entity.id
_entity.type
_entity.pdbx_description
1 polymer ?
#
loop_
_entity_poly.entity_id
_entity_poly.type
_entity_poly.pdbx_seq_one_letter_code
_entity_poly.pdbx_strand_id
1 'polypeptide(L)'
;MYELRIKRRITAALAVAILAGSGALVATPAAATGTTPPEATTAVAALPRGKVIARLPLTIRQRPTTNSAYLGSFQPGTIITLYCKTRGQNVEGNNLWYLLGGSKRGWVSARFVKNFSPVAYCRF
;
A
#
# COMPACT_ATOMS: atom_id res chain seq x y z
N MET A 1 21.94 21.97 15.95
CA MET A 1 20.78 21.83 15.04
C MET A 1 19.66 21.17 15.84
N TYR A 2 18.97 21.98 16.62
CA TYR A 2 17.76 21.59 17.34
C TYR A 2 16.64 21.43 16.31
N GLU A 3 15.78 20.43 16.45
CA GLU A 3 14.35 20.62 16.20
C GLU A 3 13.56 19.56 16.97
N LEU A 4 12.92 20.06 18.02
CA LEU A 4 12.08 19.36 18.98
C LEU A 4 10.71 19.12 18.32
N ARG A 5 10.38 17.88 17.94
CA ARG A 5 9.03 17.57 17.41
C ARG A 5 8.02 17.50 18.56
N ILE A 6 7.33 18.63 18.72
CA ILE A 6 6.23 18.94 19.63
C ILE A 6 5.10 17.90 19.54
N LYS A 7 4.76 17.30 20.69
CA LYS A 7 3.58 16.43 20.90
C LYS A 7 2.33 17.31 20.98
N ARG A 8 1.41 17.20 20.01
CA ARG A 8 0.08 17.83 20.12
C ARG A 8 -0.89 16.86 20.80
N ARG A 9 -1.15 17.09 22.10
CA ARG A 9 -2.30 16.56 22.82
C ARG A 9 -3.49 17.47 22.49
N ILE A 10 -4.53 16.93 21.87
CA ILE A 10 -5.77 17.66 21.62
C ILE A 10 -6.79 17.18 22.66
N THR A 11 -6.97 17.99 23.70
CA THR A 11 -8.12 17.94 24.59
C THR A 11 -9.00 19.14 24.27
N ALA A 12 -10.25 18.89 23.91
CA ALA A 12 -11.31 19.88 24.05
C ALA A 12 -12.62 19.13 24.28
N ALA A 13 -12.99 19.07 25.57
CA ALA A 13 -14.34 18.77 26.00
C ALA A 13 -15.23 19.98 25.70
N LEU A 14 -16.42 19.73 25.17
CA LEU A 14 -17.52 20.69 25.18
C LEU A 14 -18.76 19.93 25.66
N ALA A 15 -19.13 20.21 26.90
CA ALA A 15 -20.43 19.90 27.47
C ALA A 15 -21.31 21.14 27.32
N VAL A 16 -22.57 20.97 26.86
CA VAL A 16 -23.67 21.90 27.13
C VAL A 16 -24.97 21.10 27.28
N ALA A 17 -25.81 21.60 28.17
CA ALA A 17 -26.87 20.93 28.91
C ALA A 17 -28.26 20.88 28.22
N ILE A 18 -28.98 19.85 28.65
CA ILE A 18 -30.43 19.61 28.84
C ILE A 18 -31.39 20.78 28.54
N LEU A 19 -32.46 20.48 27.80
CA LEU A 19 -33.80 21.05 28.00
C LEU A 19 -34.87 20.00 27.64
N ALA A 20 -35.77 19.74 28.60
CA ALA A 20 -36.98 18.94 28.43
C ALA A 20 -38.03 19.73 27.64
N GLY A 21 -38.78 19.04 26.76
CA GLY A 21 -39.91 19.64 26.05
C GLY A 21 -40.66 18.61 25.22
N SER A 22 -41.81 18.15 25.73
CA SER A 22 -42.79 17.35 25.00
C SER A 22 -43.62 18.25 24.09
N GLY A 23 -43.64 17.98 22.79
CA GLY A 23 -44.45 18.72 21.82
C GLY A 23 -44.42 18.07 20.45
N ALA A 24 -45.42 17.23 20.17
CA ALA A 24 -45.63 16.65 18.85
C ALA A 24 -46.22 17.72 17.92
N LEU A 25 -45.45 18.11 16.89
CA LEU A 25 -45.96 18.79 15.71
C LEU A 25 -45.43 18.05 14.48
N VAL A 26 -46.38 17.52 13.72
CA VAL A 26 -46.15 16.80 12.46
C VAL A 26 -45.80 17.85 11.41
N ALA A 27 -44.55 17.84 10.94
CA ALA A 27 -44.13 18.56 9.75
C ALA A 27 -43.28 17.60 8.92
N THR A 28 -43.80 17.15 7.78
CA THR A 28 -43.05 16.42 6.76
C THR A 28 -42.19 17.41 5.97
N PRO A 29 -40.86 17.42 6.10
CA PRO A 29 -40.04 18.08 5.12
C PRO A 29 -39.91 17.14 3.91
N ALA A 30 -40.53 17.52 2.79
CA ALA A 30 -40.11 17.03 1.48
C ALA A 30 -38.75 17.66 1.15
N ALA A 31 -37.70 17.18 1.82
CA ALA A 31 -36.33 17.46 1.43
C ALA A 31 -36.07 16.71 0.13
N ALA A 32 -35.95 17.46 -0.97
CA ALA A 32 -35.37 16.95 -2.20
C ALA A 32 -34.02 16.33 -1.85
N THR A 33 -33.96 15.00 -1.89
CA THR A 33 -32.71 14.26 -1.87
C THR A 33 -31.98 14.62 -3.15
N GLY A 34 -31.20 15.69 -3.10
CA GLY A 34 -30.01 15.83 -3.92
C GLY A 34 -29.08 14.69 -3.53
N THR A 35 -29.33 13.50 -4.09
CA THR A 35 -28.35 12.42 -4.14
C THR A 35 -27.28 12.89 -5.11
N THR A 36 -26.41 13.80 -4.66
CA THR A 36 -25.10 13.94 -5.27
C THR A 36 -24.45 12.57 -5.08
N PRO A 37 -24.17 11.81 -6.16
CA PRO A 37 -23.36 10.61 -6.03
C PRO A 37 -22.09 11.02 -5.28
N PRO A 38 -21.57 10.22 -4.33
CA PRO A 38 -20.24 10.48 -3.80
C PRO A 38 -19.33 10.59 -5.01
N GLU A 39 -18.80 11.78 -5.23
CA GLU A 39 -17.83 12.06 -6.27
C GLU A 39 -16.76 10.99 -6.09
N ALA A 40 -16.71 10.06 -7.05
CA ALA A 40 -15.78 8.96 -7.04
C ALA A 40 -14.40 9.57 -7.23
N THR A 41 -13.83 10.03 -6.11
CA THR A 41 -12.42 10.33 -6.00
C THR A 41 -11.75 9.04 -6.41
N THR A 42 -11.28 9.00 -7.65
CA THR A 42 -10.64 7.83 -8.22
C THR A 42 -9.40 7.61 -7.35
N ALA A 43 -9.52 6.69 -6.39
CA ALA A 43 -8.44 6.36 -5.49
C ALA A 43 -7.32 5.81 -6.38
N VAL A 44 -6.24 6.59 -6.52
CA VAL A 44 -5.05 6.13 -7.23
C VAL A 44 -4.55 4.91 -6.47
N ALA A 45 -4.72 3.74 -7.07
CA ALA A 45 -4.40 2.48 -6.42
C ALA A 45 -2.91 2.47 -6.06
N ALA A 46 -2.61 2.37 -4.77
CA ALA A 46 -1.23 2.28 -4.30
C ALA A 46 -0.58 1.00 -4.84
N LEU A 47 0.72 1.10 -5.20
CA LEU A 47 1.46 -0.07 -5.66
C LEU A 47 1.50 -1.16 -4.56
N PRO A 48 1.43 -2.45 -4.94
CA PRO A 48 1.57 -3.55 -4.02
C PRO A 48 2.90 -3.48 -3.24
N ARG A 49 2.87 -4.01 -2.02
CA ARG A 49 4.05 -4.09 -1.15
C ARG A 49 4.34 -5.53 -0.76
N GLY A 50 5.58 -5.82 -0.42
CA GLY A 50 5.98 -7.11 0.12
C GLY A 50 7.16 -7.03 1.08
N LYS A 51 7.29 -8.06 1.92
CA LYS A 51 8.42 -8.23 2.83
C LYS A 51 9.41 -9.24 2.27
N VAL A 52 10.70 -8.91 2.31
CA VAL A 52 11.78 -9.85 2.00
C VAL A 52 11.84 -10.91 3.11
N ILE A 53 11.64 -12.16 2.75
CA ILE A 53 11.64 -13.31 3.67
C ILE A 53 12.85 -14.24 3.48
N ALA A 54 13.79 -13.87 2.60
CA ALA A 54 15.06 -14.57 2.48
C ALA A 54 15.85 -14.55 3.79
N ARG A 55 16.62 -15.61 4.05
CA ARG A 55 17.57 -15.67 5.17
C ARG A 55 18.82 -14.82 4.93
N LEU A 56 19.19 -14.63 3.67
CA LEU A 56 20.33 -13.83 3.21
C LEU A 56 19.84 -12.61 2.42
N PRO A 57 20.69 -11.61 2.13
CA PRO A 57 20.31 -10.47 1.30
C PRO A 57 19.73 -10.91 -0.05
N LEU A 58 18.54 -10.41 -0.39
CA LEU A 58 17.84 -10.71 -1.63
C LEU A 58 18.42 -9.85 -2.76
N THR A 59 19.02 -10.51 -3.75
CA THR A 59 19.61 -9.85 -4.90
C THR A 59 18.58 -9.21 -5.83
N ILE A 60 18.90 -8.02 -6.33
CA ILE A 60 18.20 -7.32 -7.40
C ILE A 60 18.93 -7.63 -8.72
N ARG A 61 18.16 -8.06 -9.72
CA ARG A 61 18.64 -8.53 -11.02
C ARG A 61 18.16 -7.63 -12.15
N GLN A 62 18.94 -7.49 -13.22
CA GLN A 62 18.54 -6.66 -14.37
C GLN A 62 17.39 -7.27 -15.17
N ARG A 63 17.30 -8.59 -15.22
CA ARG A 63 16.24 -9.37 -15.90
C ARG A 63 15.67 -10.42 -14.93
N PRO A 64 14.51 -11.04 -15.20
CA PRO A 64 13.90 -12.07 -14.33
C PRO A 64 14.64 -13.43 -14.44
N THR A 65 15.96 -13.41 -14.22
CA THR A 65 16.87 -14.54 -14.22
C THR A 65 18.07 -14.24 -13.30
N THR A 66 18.56 -15.27 -12.60
CA THR A 66 19.75 -15.20 -11.74
C THR A 66 21.03 -14.93 -12.52
N ASN A 67 21.05 -15.22 -13.82
CA ASN A 67 22.22 -15.06 -14.69
C ASN A 67 22.39 -13.62 -15.20
N SER A 68 21.41 -12.75 -14.94
CA SER A 68 21.53 -11.34 -15.32
C SER A 68 22.33 -10.52 -14.31
N ALA A 69 22.77 -9.35 -14.75
CA ALA A 69 23.61 -8.45 -13.97
C ALA A 69 23.02 -8.18 -12.57
N TYR A 70 23.91 -8.16 -11.58
CA TYR A 70 23.63 -7.76 -10.21
C TYR A 70 23.45 -6.24 -10.15
N LEU A 71 22.35 -5.78 -9.56
CA LEU A 71 22.04 -4.35 -9.43
C LEU A 71 22.02 -3.87 -7.96
N GLY A 72 22.27 -4.77 -7.01
CA GLY A 72 22.17 -4.50 -5.59
C GLY A 72 21.43 -5.60 -4.83
N SER A 73 21.08 -5.32 -3.57
CA SER A 73 20.35 -6.25 -2.72
C SER A 73 19.45 -5.54 -1.71
N PHE A 74 18.51 -6.29 -1.14
CA PHE A 74 17.72 -5.92 0.02
C PHE A 74 18.05 -6.83 1.20
N GLN A 75 18.12 -6.26 2.40
CA GLN A 75 18.32 -7.05 3.61
C GLN A 75 17.05 -7.86 3.97
N PRO A 76 17.19 -8.99 4.66
CA PRO A 76 16.06 -9.72 5.24
C PRO A 76 15.11 -8.79 6.02
N GLY A 77 13.81 -9.00 5.87
CA GLY A 77 12.77 -8.22 6.54
C GLY A 77 12.44 -6.86 5.91
N THR A 78 13.20 -6.40 4.92
CA THR A 78 12.92 -5.12 4.21
C THR A 78 11.54 -5.14 3.57
N ILE A 79 10.81 -4.02 3.67
CA ILE A 79 9.55 -3.82 2.95
C ILE A 79 9.85 -3.12 1.63
N ILE A 80 9.46 -3.75 0.52
CA ILE A 80 9.70 -3.26 -0.83
C ILE A 80 8.38 -2.99 -1.56
N THR A 81 8.42 -2.03 -2.48
CA THR A 81 7.30 -1.71 -3.37
C THR A 81 7.46 -2.51 -4.67
N LEU A 82 6.39 -3.17 -5.08
CA LEU A 82 6.33 -4.03 -6.26
C LEU A 82 5.46 -3.36 -7.33
N TYR A 83 5.89 -3.39 -8.58
CA TYR A 83 5.14 -2.82 -9.70
C TYR A 83 4.25 -3.87 -10.36
N CYS A 84 4.86 -4.95 -10.86
CA CYS A 84 4.17 -6.05 -11.52
C CYS A 84 4.98 -7.36 -11.39
N LYS A 85 4.39 -8.48 -11.82
CA LYS A 85 5.06 -9.78 -11.86
C LYS A 85 5.16 -10.34 -13.28
N THR A 86 6.17 -11.16 -13.52
CA THR A 86 6.31 -11.93 -14.76
C THR A 86 6.82 -13.33 -14.49
N ARG A 87 6.70 -14.23 -15.48
CA ARG A 87 7.38 -15.52 -15.45
C ARG A 87 8.82 -15.35 -15.92
N GLY A 88 9.76 -16.00 -15.24
CA GLY A 88 11.18 -15.99 -15.54
C GLY A 88 11.83 -17.31 -15.15
N GLN A 89 13.12 -17.27 -14.82
CA GLN A 89 13.85 -18.46 -14.38
C GLN A 89 13.21 -19.04 -13.12
N ASN A 90 13.11 -20.37 -13.04
CA ASN A 90 12.68 -21.05 -11.83
C ASN A 90 13.74 -20.92 -10.73
N VAL A 91 13.34 -20.47 -9.55
CA VAL A 91 14.18 -20.41 -8.34
C VAL A 91 13.46 -21.20 -7.26
N GLU A 92 14.01 -22.36 -6.90
CA GLU A 92 13.46 -23.26 -5.88
C GLU A 92 11.96 -23.57 -6.07
N GLY A 93 11.55 -23.91 -7.29
CA GLY A 93 10.17 -24.26 -7.60
C GLY A 93 9.26 -23.06 -7.91
N ASN A 94 9.73 -21.82 -7.77
CA ASN A 94 8.95 -20.62 -8.11
C ASN A 94 9.57 -19.87 -9.29
N ASN A 95 8.81 -19.74 -10.39
CA ASN A 95 9.23 -19.04 -11.60
C ASN A 95 8.69 -17.61 -11.71
N LEU A 96 8.05 -17.08 -10.67
CA LEU A 96 7.57 -15.71 -10.65
C LEU A 96 8.68 -14.76 -10.19
N TRP A 97 8.73 -13.61 -10.84
CA TRP A 97 9.64 -12.51 -10.53
C TRP A 97 8.85 -11.22 -10.40
N TYR A 98 9.23 -10.38 -9.44
CA TYR A 98 8.63 -9.07 -9.23
C TYR A 98 9.54 -7.97 -9.79
N LEU A 99 8.95 -7.08 -10.60
CA LEU A 99 9.57 -5.81 -10.96
C LEU A 99 9.39 -4.82 -9.79
N LEU A 100 10.47 -4.16 -9.40
CA LEU A 100 10.44 -3.17 -8.33
C LEU A 100 9.76 -1.87 -8.78
N GLY A 101 8.90 -1.32 -7.92
CA GLY A 101 8.16 -0.07 -8.16
C GLY A 101 8.66 1.13 -7.32
N GLY A 102 9.79 0.99 -6.64
CA GLY A 102 10.37 2.04 -5.79
C GLY A 102 11.58 2.73 -6.43
N SER A 103 12.45 3.30 -5.59
CA SER A 103 13.67 4.00 -6.03
C SER A 103 14.69 3.06 -6.68
N LYS A 104 14.76 1.80 -6.26
CA LYS A 104 15.59 0.77 -6.89
C LYS A 104 14.83 0.14 -8.05
N ARG A 105 15.47 0.06 -9.22
CA ARG A 105 14.95 -0.62 -10.41
C ARG A 105 15.54 -2.03 -10.52
N GLY A 106 14.77 -2.94 -11.11
CA GLY A 106 15.21 -4.31 -11.36
C GLY A 106 14.20 -5.34 -10.85
N TRP A 107 14.61 -6.60 -10.89
CA TRP A 107 13.79 -7.77 -10.61
C TRP A 107 14.28 -8.50 -9.37
N VAL A 108 13.33 -9.04 -8.60
CA VAL A 108 13.62 -9.95 -7.48
C VAL A 108 12.78 -11.22 -7.63
N SER A 109 13.31 -12.37 -7.22
CA SER A 109 12.55 -13.62 -7.26
C SER A 109 11.39 -13.57 -6.26
N ALA A 110 10.18 -13.92 -6.70
CA ALA A 110 9.01 -13.99 -5.84
C ALA A 110 9.12 -15.10 -4.78
N ARG A 111 10.03 -16.07 -4.98
CA ARG A 111 10.36 -17.11 -4.01
C ARG A 111 10.66 -16.56 -2.62
N PHE A 112 11.27 -15.37 -2.57
CA PHE A 112 11.82 -14.75 -1.37
C PHE A 112 11.09 -13.48 -0.92
N VAL A 113 9.88 -13.23 -1.43
CA VAL A 113 9.07 -12.06 -1.09
C VAL A 113 7.66 -12.50 -0.71
N LYS A 114 7.23 -12.14 0.51
CA LYS A 114 5.84 -12.26 0.93
C LYS A 114 5.10 -10.97 0.55
N ASN A 115 4.30 -10.99 -0.51
CA ASN A 115 3.46 -9.87 -0.89
C ASN A 115 2.26 -9.73 0.06
N PHE A 116 1.84 -8.49 0.32
CA PHE A 116 0.70 -8.17 1.19
C PHE A 116 -0.62 -8.02 0.43
N SER A 117 -0.53 -7.77 -0.88
CA SER A 117 -1.67 -7.68 -1.78
C SER A 117 -1.35 -8.37 -3.11
N PRO A 118 -2.37 -8.77 -3.90
CA PRO A 118 -2.14 -9.35 -5.22
C PRO A 118 -1.29 -8.42 -6.11
N VAL A 119 -0.28 -9.01 -6.75
CA VAL A 119 0.55 -8.30 -7.74
C VAL A 119 0.08 -8.70 -9.13
N ALA A 120 -0.29 -7.70 -9.94
CA ALA A 120 -0.72 -7.89 -11.33
C ALA A 120 0.45 -8.33 -12.23
N TYR A 121 0.14 -9.02 -13.31
CA TYR A 121 1.15 -9.33 -14.34
C TYR A 121 1.58 -8.08 -15.09
N CYS A 122 2.85 -8.04 -15.48
CA CYS A 122 3.40 -6.95 -16.29
C CYS A 122 2.70 -6.90 -17.66
N ARG A 123 2.42 -5.68 -18.12
CA ARG A 123 1.97 -5.39 -19.49
C ARG A 123 3.12 -4.65 -20.17
N PHE A 124 3.70 -5.28 -21.19
CA PHE A 124 4.79 -4.73 -21.99
C PHE A 124 4.26 -4.23 -23.33
#